data_AF-A0A7X8UKZ8-F1
#
_entry.id   AF-A0A7X8UKZ8-F1
#
_cell.length_a   1.000
_cell.length_b   1.000
_cell.length_c   1.000
_cell.angle_alpha   90.00
_cell.angle_beta   90.00
_cell.angle_gamma   90.00
#
_symmetry.space_group_name_H-M   'P 1'
#
loop_
_entity.id
_entity.type
_entity.pdbx_description
1 polymer ?
#
loop_
_entity_poly.entity_id
_entity_poly.type
_entity_poly.pdbx_seq_one_letter_code
_entity_poly.pdbx_strand_id
1 'polypeptide(L)'
;MGAPIRPQDIEQFSGIAKVPVQAITEAVLAGVRQLDERKELEPMLREILFDPTETPHGPTEIADILTTKLDVKGKRCEAAFVLKGRSYPRVRSRDIGHQILRLRSLAVLDLMVLVAVGHIQDDAHRDFTRVATDAECDFLIMDAVDCARLLIAYERICPEDGTPFGEDGLCREGHRRAAGMELHFHLSGLPEYEIAALEDVSHAGARRLSARVVVNVAYSRDILRDVIRRATDEVAHDTYHRNEQVAKRWKGHPAQVVWLFVAADSRDLRTHNWLVRTEWIDPALDPRMRPLRMEAVEYIGDIGVVWEEGYVEKRKYYREHTASKGEFLGKLDALVERALVAGEAVRQAFALYEGGTIDETQLTAEVRRLSPEIGDFLLGSGDLPLPPEDAHEYDATAQTLIGWLHNITLYYSERGQEMRSQSARAYLAREAIKDFCSARQRLELEREKLR
;
A
#
# COMPACT_ATOMS: atom_id res chain seq x y z
N MET A 1 -0.93 4.44 -24.98
CA MET A 1 -2.09 5.13 -24.36
C MET A 1 -1.53 6.06 -23.29
N GLY A 2 -1.80 7.35 -23.41
CA GLY A 2 -1.41 8.33 -22.39
C GLY A 2 -2.10 8.03 -21.06
N ALA A 3 -1.32 7.87 -19.99
CA ALA A 3 -1.81 7.58 -18.66
C ALA A 3 -1.90 8.86 -17.81
N PRO A 4 -2.88 8.95 -16.88
CA PRO A 4 -2.89 10.02 -15.89
C PRO A 4 -1.73 9.84 -14.91
N ILE A 5 -0.98 10.93 -14.70
CA ILE A 5 0.13 11.04 -13.75
C ILE A 5 -0.33 11.86 -12.55
N ARG A 6 0.13 11.50 -11.36
CA ARG A 6 -0.11 12.27 -10.13
C ARG A 6 1.08 13.19 -9.87
N PRO A 7 0.90 14.37 -9.22
CA PRO A 7 2.03 15.26 -8.92
C PRO A 7 3.19 14.55 -8.20
N GLN A 8 2.89 13.65 -7.25
CA GLN A 8 3.91 12.90 -6.50
C GLN A 8 4.67 11.83 -7.31
N ASP A 9 4.23 11.52 -8.53
CA ASP A 9 4.96 10.61 -9.43
C ASP A 9 6.11 11.32 -10.15
N ILE A 10 6.17 12.66 -10.08
CA ILE A 10 7.23 13.50 -10.63
C ILE A 10 8.26 13.74 -9.52
N GLU A 11 9.51 13.33 -9.73
CA GLU A 11 10.56 13.38 -8.70
C GLU A 11 10.84 14.81 -8.23
N GLN A 12 10.84 15.76 -9.18
CA GLN A 12 10.98 17.19 -8.93
C GLN A 12 9.85 17.76 -8.05
N PHE A 13 8.70 17.08 -7.95
CA PHE A 13 7.56 17.48 -7.12
C PHE A 13 7.37 16.60 -5.88
N SER A 14 8.32 15.70 -5.58
CA SER A 14 8.23 14.77 -4.44
C SER A 14 7.91 15.44 -3.10
N GLY A 15 8.29 16.71 -2.91
CA GLY A 15 7.95 17.52 -1.73
C GLY A 15 6.43 17.65 -1.49
N ILE A 16 5.59 17.59 -2.53
CA ILE A 16 4.13 17.74 -2.43
C ILE A 16 3.49 16.69 -1.51
N ALA A 17 4.12 15.51 -1.36
CA ALA A 17 3.66 14.44 -0.48
C ALA A 17 3.71 14.84 1.02
N LYS A 18 4.54 15.84 1.38
CA LYS A 18 4.67 16.35 2.74
C LYS A 18 3.55 17.30 3.16
N VAL A 19 2.79 17.82 2.20
CA VAL A 19 1.67 18.75 2.44
C VAL A 19 0.36 18.01 2.18
N PRO A 20 -0.40 17.62 3.22
CA PRO A 20 -1.68 16.93 3.04
C PRO A 20 -2.71 17.88 2.42
N VAL A 21 -3.69 17.34 1.70
CA VAL A 21 -4.75 18.15 1.06
C VAL A 21 -5.51 18.98 2.10
N GLN A 22 -5.75 18.40 3.26
CA GLN A 22 -6.46 19.00 4.39
C GLN A 22 -5.71 20.18 5.03
N ALA A 23 -4.41 20.35 4.74
CA ALA A 23 -3.65 21.52 5.15
C ALA A 23 -4.09 22.79 4.42
N ILE A 24 -4.72 22.65 3.26
CA ILE A 24 -5.02 23.77 2.38
C ILE A 24 -6.32 24.41 2.84
N THR A 25 -6.19 25.50 3.58
CA THR A 25 -7.33 26.28 4.07
C THR A 25 -7.93 27.16 2.97
N GLU A 26 -9.16 27.64 3.17
CA GLU A 26 -9.77 28.61 2.27
C GLU A 26 -8.97 29.92 2.18
N ALA A 27 -8.26 30.32 3.25
CA ALA A 27 -7.37 31.48 3.23
C ALA A 27 -6.21 31.26 2.25
N VAL A 28 -5.56 30.09 2.32
CA VAL A 28 -4.50 29.70 1.38
C VAL A 28 -5.02 29.65 -0.05
N LEU A 29 -6.19 29.05 -0.28
CA LEU A 29 -6.79 29.00 -1.62
C LEU A 29 -7.12 30.39 -2.16
N ALA A 30 -7.59 31.29 -1.30
CA ALA A 30 -7.86 32.67 -1.68
C ALA A 30 -6.58 33.38 -2.14
N GLY A 31 -5.45 33.20 -1.42
CA GLY A 31 -4.15 33.72 -1.83
C GLY A 31 -3.64 33.12 -3.14
N VAL A 32 -3.69 31.79 -3.27
CA VAL A 32 -3.23 31.07 -4.47
C VAL A 32 -4.03 31.47 -5.71
N ARG A 33 -5.34 31.69 -5.58
CA ARG A 33 -6.20 32.18 -6.67
C ARG A 33 -5.81 33.57 -7.19
N GLN A 34 -5.04 34.34 -6.43
CA GLN A 34 -4.53 35.66 -6.82
C GLN A 34 -3.16 35.62 -7.49
N LEU A 35 -2.55 34.44 -7.68
CA LEU A 35 -1.25 34.33 -8.33
C LEU A 35 -1.32 34.72 -9.81
N ASP A 36 -0.45 35.64 -10.20
CA ASP A 36 -0.26 36.01 -11.59
C ASP A 36 0.49 34.90 -12.34
N GLU A 37 0.00 34.51 -13.52
CA GLU A 37 0.56 33.41 -14.31
C GLU A 37 2.04 33.63 -14.62
N ARG A 38 2.39 34.84 -15.08
CA ARG A 38 3.72 35.16 -15.62
C ARG A 38 4.66 35.72 -14.56
N LYS A 39 4.13 36.49 -13.62
CA LYS A 39 4.96 37.18 -12.62
C LYS A 39 5.24 36.33 -11.38
N GLU A 40 4.41 35.31 -11.12
CA GLU A 40 4.44 34.58 -9.86
C GLU A 40 4.45 33.07 -10.11
N LEU A 41 3.39 32.51 -10.70
CA LEU A 41 3.22 31.06 -10.83
C LEU A 41 4.31 30.40 -11.68
N GLU A 42 4.57 30.93 -12.88
CA GLU A 42 5.57 30.38 -13.79
C GLU A 42 7.00 30.47 -13.24
N PRO A 43 7.48 31.63 -12.73
CA PRO A 43 8.79 31.71 -12.08
C PRO A 43 8.95 30.71 -10.92
N MET A 44 7.95 30.60 -10.03
CA MET A 44 8.00 29.66 -8.91
C MET A 44 8.10 28.20 -9.37
N LEU A 45 7.38 27.83 -10.43
CA LEU A 45 7.47 26.49 -11.01
C LEU A 45 8.84 26.23 -11.65
N ARG A 46 9.39 27.19 -12.40
CA ARG A 46 10.74 27.05 -12.99
C ARG A 46 11.82 26.83 -11.94
N GLU A 47 11.73 27.56 -10.83
CA GLU A 47 12.65 27.38 -9.71
C GLU A 47 12.54 26.00 -9.05
N ILE A 48 11.33 25.47 -8.90
CA ILE A 48 11.11 24.09 -8.39
C ILE A 48 11.67 23.05 -9.36
N LEU A 49 11.54 23.30 -10.66
CA LEU A 49 11.97 22.41 -11.72
C LEU A 49 13.48 22.50 -12.02
N PHE A 50 14.19 23.43 -11.37
CA PHE A 50 15.61 23.72 -11.61
C PHE A 50 15.92 24.00 -13.09
N ASP A 51 15.01 24.69 -13.80
CA ASP A 51 15.18 25.03 -15.21
C ASP A 51 15.74 26.46 -15.37
N PRO A 52 17.00 26.64 -15.81
CA PRO A 52 17.62 27.94 -15.98
C PRO A 52 17.27 28.63 -17.30
N THR A 53 16.48 28.01 -18.19
CA THR A 53 16.15 28.62 -19.49
C THR A 53 15.01 29.63 -19.36
N GLU A 54 15.34 30.92 -19.47
CA GLU A 54 14.34 31.93 -19.80
C GLU A 54 13.87 31.70 -21.25
N THR A 55 12.61 31.32 -21.43
CA THR A 55 12.00 31.30 -22.77
C THR A 55 12.07 32.73 -23.34
N PRO A 56 12.77 32.97 -24.47
CA PRO A 56 12.93 34.32 -24.98
C PRO A 56 11.59 34.91 -25.42
N HIS A 57 11.32 36.14 -24.99
CA HIS A 57 10.15 36.89 -25.43
C HIS A 57 10.50 37.73 -26.67
N GLY A 58 10.58 37.08 -27.82
CA GLY A 58 10.49 37.72 -29.13
C GLY A 58 9.03 37.73 -29.63
N PRO A 59 8.66 38.62 -30.59
CA PRO A 59 7.30 38.66 -31.16
C PRO A 59 6.87 37.37 -31.89
N THR A 60 7.78 36.40 -32.04
CA THR A 60 7.64 35.22 -32.91
C THR A 60 8.13 33.91 -32.26
N GLU A 61 8.36 33.86 -30.94
CA GLU A 61 8.77 32.64 -30.20
C GLU A 61 7.72 32.20 -29.15
N ILE A 62 7.78 30.94 -28.72
CA ILE A 62 6.73 30.16 -28.02
C ILE A 62 6.25 30.85 -26.72
N ALA A 63 5.21 31.69 -26.81
CA ALA A 63 4.89 32.67 -25.77
C ALA A 63 3.99 32.21 -24.59
N ASP A 64 3.48 30.97 -24.51
CA ASP A 64 2.49 30.60 -23.47
C ASP A 64 2.54 29.11 -23.02
N ILE A 65 3.66 28.41 -23.26
CA ILE A 65 3.86 27.01 -22.85
C ILE A 65 5.27 26.88 -22.30
N LEU A 66 5.41 26.43 -21.05
CA LEU A 66 6.70 26.12 -20.44
C LEU A 66 7.08 24.68 -20.79
N THR A 67 8.19 24.48 -21.50
CA THR A 67 8.72 23.15 -21.83
C THR A 67 9.97 22.86 -21.03
N THR A 68 10.04 21.69 -20.39
CA THR A 68 11.21 21.28 -19.61
C THR A 68 11.35 19.77 -19.56
N LYS A 69 12.47 19.28 -19.01
CA LYS A 69 12.72 17.85 -18.81
C LYS A 69 12.51 17.46 -17.36
N LEU A 70 11.69 16.44 -17.12
CA LEU A 70 11.34 15.94 -15.78
C LEU A 70 11.73 14.47 -15.63
N ASP A 71 11.80 14.00 -14.38
CA ASP A 71 11.91 12.58 -14.07
C ASP A 71 10.57 12.09 -13.52
N VAL A 72 9.93 11.19 -14.25
CA VAL A 72 8.63 10.62 -13.91
C VAL A 72 8.84 9.14 -13.68
N LYS A 73 8.65 8.69 -12.43
CA LYS A 73 8.86 7.27 -12.03
C LYS A 73 10.22 6.70 -12.48
N GLY A 74 11.29 7.49 -12.39
CA GLY A 74 12.64 7.09 -12.79
C GLY A 74 12.92 7.15 -14.31
N LYS A 75 11.99 7.64 -15.14
CA LYS A 75 12.21 7.89 -16.57
C LYS A 75 12.32 9.40 -16.84
N ARG A 76 13.35 9.80 -17.56
CA ARG A 76 13.48 11.17 -18.08
C ARG A 76 12.47 11.42 -19.20
N CYS A 77 11.68 12.48 -19.08
CA CYS A 77 10.55 12.80 -19.94
C CYS A 77 10.61 14.26 -20.41
N GLU A 78 10.25 14.52 -21.67
CA GLU A 78 9.99 15.88 -22.17
C GLU A 78 8.56 16.29 -21.77
N ALA A 79 8.44 17.36 -20.99
CA ALA A 79 7.17 17.84 -20.45
C ALA A 79 6.82 19.24 -20.94
N ALA A 80 5.53 19.49 -21.16
CA ALA A 80 5.00 20.80 -21.53
C ALA A 80 3.89 21.24 -20.57
N PHE A 81 3.99 22.46 -20.05
CA PHE A 81 3.12 23.03 -19.05
C PHE A 81 2.25 24.14 -19.66
N VAL A 82 0.94 24.00 -19.48
CA VAL A 82 -0.05 25.05 -19.72
C VAL A 82 -0.44 25.62 -18.37
N LEU A 83 -0.13 26.89 -18.15
CA LEU A 83 -0.39 27.57 -16.88
C LEU A 83 -1.61 28.49 -17.02
N LYS A 84 -2.39 28.62 -15.94
CA LYS A 84 -3.51 29.55 -15.84
C LYS A 84 -3.55 30.22 -14.48
N GLY A 85 -3.17 31.50 -14.46
CA GLY A 85 -3.17 32.35 -13.27
C GLY A 85 -4.52 33.01 -12.97
N ARG A 86 -4.50 34.01 -12.08
CA ARG A 86 -5.67 34.78 -11.57
C ARG A 86 -6.62 35.34 -12.64
N SER A 87 -6.13 35.58 -13.85
CA SER A 87 -6.93 36.08 -14.99
C SER A 87 -7.99 35.08 -15.44
N TYR A 88 -7.90 33.82 -15.02
CA TYR A 88 -8.79 32.72 -15.40
C TYR A 88 -9.45 32.08 -14.17
N PRO A 89 -10.39 32.78 -13.49
CA PRO A 89 -11.06 32.24 -12.30
C PRO A 89 -11.89 30.97 -12.60
N ARG A 90 -12.33 30.81 -13.85
CA ARG A 90 -12.90 29.56 -14.39
C ARG A 90 -12.17 29.23 -15.68
N VAL A 91 -11.45 28.10 -15.72
CA VAL A 91 -10.69 27.67 -16.89
C VAL A 91 -11.55 26.76 -17.75
N ARG A 92 -11.91 27.23 -18.94
CA ARG A 92 -12.73 26.52 -19.95
C ARG A 92 -11.89 26.09 -21.14
N SER A 93 -12.43 25.23 -22.01
CA SER A 93 -11.75 24.78 -23.23
C SER A 93 -11.24 25.93 -24.10
N ARG A 94 -12.03 27.01 -24.21
CA ARG A 94 -11.65 28.20 -25.00
C ARG A 94 -10.42 28.93 -24.44
N ASP A 95 -10.14 28.79 -23.15
CA ASP A 95 -9.07 29.51 -22.45
C ASP A 95 -7.72 28.77 -22.59
N ILE A 96 -7.76 27.46 -22.87
CA ILE A 96 -6.59 26.61 -23.12
C ILE A 96 -6.48 26.17 -24.60
N GLY A 97 -7.49 26.47 -25.42
CA GLY A 97 -7.67 25.90 -26.76
C GLY A 97 -6.49 26.16 -27.71
N HIS A 98 -5.91 27.35 -27.65
CA HIS A 98 -4.76 27.70 -28.46
C HIS A 98 -3.47 26.99 -27.99
N GLN A 99 -3.29 26.84 -26.67
CA GLN A 99 -2.14 26.12 -26.10
C GLN A 99 -2.21 24.63 -26.41
N ILE A 100 -3.37 23.98 -26.25
CA ILE A 100 -3.52 22.54 -26.52
C ILE A 100 -3.32 22.22 -28.02
N LEU A 101 -3.74 23.10 -28.94
CA LEU A 101 -3.47 22.93 -30.36
C LEU A 101 -1.97 23.03 -30.67
N ARG A 102 -1.25 23.91 -29.97
CA ARG A 102 0.21 24.04 -30.11
C ARG A 102 0.96 22.85 -29.51
N LEU A 103 0.49 22.27 -28.40
CA LEU A 103 1.08 21.06 -27.82
C LEU A 103 1.17 19.92 -28.86
N ARG A 104 0.17 19.79 -29.73
CA ARG A 104 0.18 18.79 -30.84
C ARG A 104 1.26 19.04 -31.89
N SER A 105 1.75 20.26 -32.00
CA SER A 105 2.79 20.65 -32.97
C SER A 105 4.20 20.53 -32.42
N LEU A 106 4.35 20.31 -31.10
CA LEU A 106 5.64 20.06 -30.48
C LEU A 106 6.05 18.61 -30.75
N ALA A 107 7.22 18.41 -31.35
CA ALA A 107 7.74 17.07 -31.64
C ALA A 107 8.25 16.41 -30.35
N VAL A 108 7.78 15.20 -30.08
CA VAL A 108 8.28 14.30 -29.00
C VAL A 108 8.07 14.87 -27.59
N LEU A 109 6.81 15.00 -27.17
CA LEU A 109 6.45 15.18 -25.75
C LEU A 109 6.15 13.82 -25.12
N ASP A 110 6.61 13.61 -23.88
CA ASP A 110 6.24 12.46 -23.06
C ASP A 110 5.09 12.82 -22.10
N LEU A 111 5.03 14.08 -21.62
CA LEU A 111 4.08 14.53 -20.60
C LEU A 111 3.46 15.90 -20.92
N MET A 112 2.14 16.01 -20.81
CA MET A 112 1.41 17.28 -20.84
C MET A 112 0.87 17.64 -19.46
N VAL A 113 1.13 18.85 -18.99
CA VAL A 113 0.71 19.32 -17.66
C VAL A 113 -0.19 20.55 -17.80
N LEU A 114 -1.39 20.52 -17.21
CA LEU A 114 -2.24 21.68 -17.03
C LEU A 114 -2.20 22.10 -15.56
N VAL A 115 -1.79 23.34 -15.27
CA VAL A 115 -1.80 23.91 -13.92
C VAL A 115 -2.69 25.13 -13.91
N ALA A 116 -3.68 25.15 -13.03
CA ALA A 116 -4.58 26.30 -12.89
C ALA A 116 -4.83 26.65 -11.43
N VAL A 117 -4.73 27.94 -11.10
CA VAL A 117 -5.15 28.45 -9.79
C VAL A 117 -6.66 28.76 -9.73
N GLY A 118 -7.32 28.83 -10.89
CA GLY A 118 -8.78 28.94 -11.01
C GLY A 118 -9.49 27.59 -11.09
N HIS A 119 -10.83 27.61 -11.09
CA HIS A 119 -11.61 26.37 -11.18
C HIS A 119 -11.62 25.83 -12.62
N ILE A 120 -10.98 24.68 -12.84
CA ILE A 120 -10.98 23.99 -14.13
C ILE A 120 -12.37 23.41 -14.37
N GLN A 121 -12.94 23.70 -15.53
CA GLN A 121 -14.28 23.23 -15.91
C GLN A 121 -14.19 21.89 -16.65
N ASP A 122 -15.28 21.11 -16.64
CA ASP A 122 -15.31 19.76 -17.23
C ASP A 122 -14.97 19.76 -18.73
N ASP A 123 -15.31 20.84 -19.44
CA ASP A 123 -14.97 20.99 -20.86
C ASP A 123 -13.45 21.06 -21.06
N ALA A 124 -12.76 21.89 -20.27
CA ALA A 124 -11.30 22.01 -20.30
C ALA A 124 -10.61 20.69 -19.92
N HIS A 125 -11.08 20.01 -18.87
CA HIS A 125 -10.57 18.69 -18.48
C HIS A 125 -10.65 17.70 -19.64
N ARG A 126 -11.85 17.53 -20.20
CA ARG A 126 -12.11 16.57 -21.28
C ARG A 126 -11.27 16.87 -22.52
N ASP A 127 -11.20 18.13 -22.93
CA ASP A 127 -10.50 18.51 -24.16
C ASP A 127 -8.98 18.42 -24.00
N PHE A 128 -8.44 18.77 -22.82
CA PHE A 128 -7.02 18.58 -22.50
C PHE A 128 -6.62 17.10 -22.48
N THR A 129 -7.37 16.25 -21.76
CA THR A 129 -7.13 14.81 -21.70
C THR A 129 -7.23 14.16 -23.08
N ARG A 130 -8.19 14.59 -23.91
CA ARG A 130 -8.32 14.09 -25.29
C ARG A 130 -7.08 14.41 -26.11
N VAL A 131 -6.61 15.65 -26.06
CA VAL A 131 -5.39 16.06 -26.81
C VAL A 131 -4.17 15.27 -26.36
N ALA A 132 -3.98 15.05 -25.06
CA ALA A 132 -2.87 14.23 -24.57
C ALA A 132 -2.98 12.77 -25.02
N THR A 133 -4.20 12.20 -24.98
CA THR A 133 -4.46 10.83 -25.42
C THR A 133 -4.21 10.65 -26.92
N ASP A 134 -4.69 11.59 -27.75
CA ASP A 134 -4.49 11.60 -29.20
C ASP A 134 -3.01 11.76 -29.59
N ALA A 135 -2.23 12.43 -28.74
CA ALA A 135 -0.79 12.59 -28.90
C ALA A 135 0.03 11.44 -28.26
N GLU A 136 -0.64 10.42 -27.71
CA GLU A 136 -0.03 9.32 -26.95
C GLU A 136 0.89 9.77 -25.80
N CYS A 137 0.63 10.95 -25.24
CA CYS A 137 1.38 11.54 -24.13
C CYS A 137 0.70 11.26 -22.80
N ASP A 138 1.49 11.00 -21.77
CA ASP A 138 0.98 11.01 -20.40
C ASP A 138 0.49 12.43 -20.05
N PHE A 139 -0.39 12.54 -19.06
CA PHE A 139 -0.90 13.86 -18.65
C PHE A 139 -1.09 14.03 -17.16
N LEU A 140 -0.94 15.27 -16.70
CA LEU A 140 -1.21 15.70 -15.34
C LEU A 140 -2.08 16.96 -15.37
N ILE A 141 -3.10 17.00 -14.50
CA ILE A 141 -3.91 18.19 -14.27
C ILE A 141 -3.79 18.55 -12.80
N MET A 142 -3.34 19.76 -12.51
CA MET A 142 -3.21 20.32 -11.17
C MET A 142 -4.16 21.50 -11.00
N ASP A 143 -5.03 21.41 -10.01
CA ASP A 143 -5.92 22.48 -9.62
C ASP A 143 -5.27 23.42 -8.58
N ALA A 144 -6.07 24.35 -8.04
CA ALA A 144 -5.61 25.31 -7.04
C ALA A 144 -5.09 24.64 -5.76
N VAL A 145 -5.65 23.49 -5.38
CA VAL A 145 -5.25 22.75 -4.18
C VAL A 145 -3.90 22.10 -4.42
N ASP A 146 -3.71 21.41 -5.54
CA ASP A 146 -2.42 20.81 -5.90
C ASP A 146 -1.33 21.88 -6.07
N CYS A 147 -1.68 23.02 -6.67
CA CYS A 147 -0.78 24.17 -6.79
C CYS A 147 -0.37 24.71 -5.41
N ALA A 148 -1.33 24.91 -4.49
CA ALA A 148 -1.03 25.35 -3.13
C ALA A 148 -0.10 24.39 -2.40
N ARG A 149 -0.37 23.09 -2.47
CA ARG A 149 0.45 22.05 -1.85
C ARG A 149 1.87 22.05 -2.38
N LEU A 150 2.03 22.14 -3.69
CA LEU A 150 3.34 22.18 -4.33
C LEU A 150 4.11 23.44 -3.90
N LEU A 151 3.49 24.62 -3.99
CA LEU A 151 4.18 25.87 -3.67
C LEU A 151 4.53 25.97 -2.18
N ILE A 152 3.70 25.45 -1.27
CA ILE A 152 4.03 25.37 0.17
C ILE A 152 5.21 24.43 0.41
N ALA A 153 5.21 23.24 -0.22
CA ALA A 153 6.24 22.23 -0.03
C ALA A 153 7.66 22.73 -0.37
N TYR A 154 7.75 23.71 -1.28
CA TYR A 154 9.00 24.33 -1.72
C TYR A 154 9.16 25.76 -1.21
N GLU A 155 8.41 26.14 -0.16
CA GLU A 155 8.50 27.43 0.53
C GLU A 155 8.35 28.65 -0.40
N ARG A 156 7.52 28.54 -1.44
CA ARG A 156 7.27 29.60 -2.41
C ARG A 156 6.14 30.53 -1.99
N ILE A 157 5.15 29.98 -1.29
CA ILE A 157 4.03 30.73 -0.72
C ILE A 157 3.89 30.45 0.77
N CYS A 158 3.25 31.37 1.48
CA CYS A 158 2.94 31.22 2.89
C CYS A 158 1.89 30.12 3.12
N PRO A 159 2.11 29.19 4.08
CA PRO A 159 1.13 28.16 4.42
C PRO A 159 -0.10 28.71 5.18
N GLU A 160 -0.06 29.95 5.65
CA GLU A 160 -1.17 30.55 6.41
C GLU A 160 -2.15 31.29 5.49
N ASP A 161 -1.64 32.03 4.49
CA ASP A 161 -2.45 32.91 3.62
C ASP A 161 -2.31 32.63 2.12
N GLY A 162 -1.41 31.74 1.71
CA GLY A 162 -1.20 31.36 0.30
C GLY A 162 -0.57 32.44 -0.59
N THR A 163 -0.07 33.54 -0.02
CA THR A 163 0.60 34.61 -0.76
C THR A 163 2.11 34.34 -0.92
N PRO A 164 2.75 34.77 -2.02
CA PRO A 164 4.17 34.56 -2.23
C PRO A 164 5.04 35.24 -1.17
N PHE A 165 6.17 34.62 -0.84
CA PHE A 165 7.22 35.28 -0.07
C PHE A 165 8.03 36.22 -0.98
N GLY A 166 8.28 37.44 -0.51
CA GLY A 166 9.18 38.40 -1.15
C GLY A 166 10.65 38.07 -0.94
N GLU A 167 11.54 38.89 -1.53
CA GLU A 167 13.00 38.79 -1.36
C GLU A 167 13.45 39.00 0.10
N ASP A 168 12.66 39.73 0.88
CA ASP A 168 12.82 39.93 2.32
C ASP A 168 12.39 38.70 3.16
N GLY A 169 11.88 37.67 2.50
CA GLY A 169 11.35 36.47 3.14
C GLY A 169 10.03 36.71 3.85
N LEU A 170 9.30 37.79 3.58
CA LEU A 170 7.98 38.06 4.15
C LEU A 170 6.88 37.84 3.11
N CYS A 171 5.75 37.29 3.53
CA CYS A 171 4.56 37.25 2.67
C CYS A 171 3.80 38.59 2.75
N ARG A 172 2.70 38.73 1.99
CA ARG A 172 1.94 40.00 1.93
C ARG A 172 1.28 40.39 3.25
N GLU A 173 0.99 39.42 4.12
CA GLU A 173 0.43 39.65 5.46
C GLU A 173 1.53 39.71 6.55
N GLY A 174 2.81 39.64 6.17
CA GLY A 174 3.94 39.81 7.09
C GLY A 174 4.42 38.53 7.79
N HIS A 175 3.92 37.35 7.42
CA HIS A 175 4.46 36.07 7.90
C HIS A 175 5.87 35.84 7.34
N ARG A 176 6.77 35.32 8.18
CA ARG A 176 8.19 35.14 7.83
C ARG A 176 8.47 33.73 7.31
N ARG A 177 9.20 33.65 6.20
CA ARG A 177 9.82 32.44 5.67
C ARG A 177 10.84 31.91 6.67
N ALA A 178 10.49 30.88 7.42
CA ALA A 178 11.40 30.19 8.33
C ALA A 178 12.22 29.15 7.55
N ALA A 179 13.54 29.15 7.72
CA ALA A 179 14.42 28.13 7.13
C ALA A 179 14.16 26.78 7.82
N GLY A 180 13.64 25.81 7.07
CA GLY A 180 13.26 24.50 7.63
C GLY A 180 11.95 24.56 8.40
N MET A 181 10.91 25.10 7.76
CA MET A 181 9.59 25.28 8.34
C MET A 181 8.99 23.95 8.84
N GLU A 182 8.82 23.82 10.16
CA GLU A 182 7.92 22.81 10.75
C GLU A 182 6.48 23.22 10.45
N LEU A 183 5.90 22.56 9.45
CA LEU A 183 4.51 22.79 9.03
C LEU A 183 3.55 22.21 10.09
N HIS A 184 3.10 23.05 11.01
CA HIS A 184 2.05 22.69 11.97
C HIS A 184 0.68 22.89 11.32
N PHE A 185 0.15 21.84 10.71
CA PHE A 185 -1.21 21.86 10.20
C PHE A 185 -2.20 21.63 11.34
N HIS A 186 -3.10 22.58 11.58
CA HIS A 186 -4.34 22.30 12.29
C HIS A 186 -5.30 21.64 11.31
N LEU A 187 -5.20 20.31 11.20
CA LEU A 187 -6.20 19.49 10.54
C LEU A 187 -7.50 19.66 11.33
N SER A 188 -8.53 20.25 10.72
CA SER A 188 -9.85 20.45 11.34
C SER A 188 -10.64 19.13 11.53
N GLY A 189 -9.99 17.98 11.33
CA GLY A 189 -10.46 16.64 11.66
C GLY A 189 -9.34 15.84 12.31
N LEU A 190 -9.70 14.95 13.24
CA LEU A 190 -8.75 14.01 13.83
C LEU A 190 -8.14 13.13 12.72
N PRO A 191 -6.86 12.74 12.81
CA PRO A 191 -6.27 11.82 11.84
C PRO A 191 -7.12 10.55 11.70
N GLU A 192 -7.42 10.15 10.46
CA GLU A 192 -8.26 8.99 10.19
C GLU A 192 -7.41 7.72 10.20
N TYR A 193 -7.96 6.65 10.76
CA TYR A 193 -7.41 5.31 10.69
C TYR A 193 -8.55 4.30 10.64
N GLU A 194 -8.26 3.11 10.16
CA GLU A 194 -9.21 2.01 10.10
C GLU A 194 -8.65 0.78 10.82
N ILE A 195 -9.44 0.17 11.71
CA ILE A 195 -9.12 -1.15 12.28
C ILE A 195 -9.55 -2.21 11.26
N ALA A 196 -8.63 -2.57 10.36
CA ALA A 196 -8.90 -3.51 9.27
C ALA A 196 -9.08 -4.96 9.75
N ALA A 197 -8.50 -5.32 10.90
CA ALA A 197 -8.73 -6.61 11.53
C ALA A 197 -8.53 -6.53 13.04
N LEU A 198 -9.32 -7.32 13.78
CA LEU A 198 -9.23 -7.46 15.22
C LEU A 198 -9.24 -8.95 15.62
N GLU A 199 -8.26 -9.35 16.41
CA GLU A 199 -8.08 -10.72 16.87
C GLU A 199 -8.05 -10.79 18.40
N ASP A 200 -8.83 -11.73 18.95
CA ASP A 200 -8.80 -12.04 20.38
C ASP A 200 -7.83 -13.19 20.64
N VAL A 201 -6.67 -12.85 21.20
CA VAL A 201 -5.59 -13.77 21.57
C VAL A 201 -5.52 -13.99 23.08
N SER A 202 -6.65 -13.77 23.77
CA SER A 202 -6.75 -13.95 25.22
C SER A 202 -6.50 -15.39 25.65
N HIS A 203 -5.98 -15.54 26.87
CA HIS A 203 -5.89 -16.82 27.57
C HIS A 203 -6.53 -16.69 28.96
N ALA A 204 -6.40 -17.72 29.80
CA ALA A 204 -7.03 -17.71 31.12
C ALA A 204 -6.52 -16.58 32.03
N GLY A 205 -5.30 -16.10 31.84
CA GLY A 205 -4.65 -15.15 32.75
C GLY A 205 -4.75 -13.68 32.36
N ALA A 206 -5.08 -13.37 31.09
CA ALA A 206 -5.17 -12.00 30.60
C ALA A 206 -6.13 -11.88 29.41
N ARG A 207 -6.88 -10.77 29.35
CA ARG A 207 -7.60 -10.36 28.13
C ARG A 207 -6.63 -9.66 27.20
N ARG A 208 -6.49 -10.14 25.97
CA ARG A 208 -5.50 -9.64 25.02
C ARG A 208 -6.10 -9.49 23.63
N LEU A 209 -5.90 -8.33 23.02
CA LEU A 209 -6.37 -8.03 21.68
C LEU A 209 -5.19 -7.64 20.78
N SER A 210 -5.26 -8.07 19.53
CA SER A 210 -4.31 -7.74 18.48
C SER A 210 -5.07 -7.13 17.32
N ALA A 211 -4.68 -5.94 16.89
CA ALA A 211 -5.35 -5.22 15.83
C ALA A 211 -4.40 -4.90 14.67
N ARG A 212 -4.92 -4.97 13.45
CA ARG A 212 -4.27 -4.46 12.24
C ARG A 212 -4.93 -3.14 11.88
N VAL A 213 -4.12 -2.09 11.77
CA VAL A 213 -4.60 -0.72 11.58
C VAL A 213 -4.07 -0.17 10.26
N VAL A 214 -4.94 0.43 9.45
CA VAL A 214 -4.55 1.11 8.21
C VAL A 214 -4.57 2.61 8.41
N VAL A 215 -3.52 3.28 7.94
CA VAL A 215 -3.34 4.73 8.05
C VAL A 215 -2.90 5.32 6.73
N ASN A 216 -3.04 6.63 6.57
CA ASN A 216 -2.48 7.31 5.40
C ASN A 216 -0.94 7.29 5.46
N VAL A 217 -0.30 6.82 4.38
CA VAL A 217 1.16 6.77 4.24
C VAL A 217 1.86 8.12 4.43
N ALA A 218 1.15 9.23 4.21
CA ALA A 218 1.68 10.59 4.33
C ALA A 218 1.74 11.08 5.79
N TYR A 219 1.22 10.33 6.75
CA TYR A 219 1.25 10.72 8.16
C TYR A 219 2.68 10.75 8.70
N SER A 220 3.03 11.88 9.33
CA SER A 220 4.27 12.02 10.07
C SER A 220 4.25 11.14 11.32
N ARG A 221 5.43 10.92 11.93
CA ARG A 221 5.51 10.20 13.21
C ARG A 221 4.67 10.87 14.30
N ASP A 222 4.57 12.20 14.33
CA ASP A 222 3.72 12.92 15.30
C ASP A 222 2.24 12.60 15.13
N ILE A 223 1.74 12.62 13.89
CA ILE A 223 0.36 12.23 13.59
C ILE A 223 0.13 10.75 13.97
N LEU A 224 1.10 9.89 13.65
CA LEU A 224 1.02 8.47 13.99
C LEU A 224 1.01 8.24 15.50
N ARG A 225 1.68 9.06 16.32
CA ARG A 225 1.59 8.96 17.79
C ARG A 225 0.17 9.15 18.28
N ASP A 226 -0.56 10.12 17.73
CA ASP A 226 -1.95 10.38 18.08
C ASP A 226 -2.91 9.29 17.57
N VAL A 227 -2.62 8.72 16.39
CA VAL A 227 -3.33 7.52 15.90
C VAL A 227 -3.09 6.33 16.84
N ILE A 228 -1.83 6.05 17.22
CA ILE A 228 -1.47 4.93 18.09
C ILE A 228 -2.19 5.02 19.44
N ARG A 229 -2.23 6.21 20.05
CA ARG A 229 -2.93 6.42 21.33
C ARG A 229 -4.42 6.10 21.20
N ARG A 230 -5.09 6.68 20.21
CA ARG A 230 -6.54 6.51 20.02
C ARG A 230 -6.90 5.09 19.63
N ALA A 231 -6.18 4.49 18.68
CA ALA A 231 -6.41 3.13 18.26
C ALA A 231 -6.15 2.13 19.40
N THR A 232 -5.15 2.37 20.24
CA THR A 232 -4.87 1.51 21.41
C THR A 232 -6.01 1.60 22.43
N ASP A 233 -6.51 2.80 22.71
CA ASP A 233 -7.64 3.01 23.63
C ASP A 233 -8.94 2.39 23.09
N GLU A 234 -9.23 2.59 21.80
CA GLU A 234 -10.39 2.00 21.12
C GLU A 234 -10.34 0.47 21.18
N VAL A 235 -9.21 -0.12 20.80
CA VAL A 235 -9.02 -1.58 20.84
C VAL A 235 -9.08 -2.09 22.27
N ALA A 236 -8.51 -1.38 23.26
CA ALA A 236 -8.55 -1.81 24.65
C ALA A 236 -9.98 -1.93 25.19
N HIS A 237 -10.89 -1.10 24.71
CA HIS A 237 -12.28 -1.06 25.14
C HIS A 237 -13.25 -1.85 24.24
N ASP A 238 -12.75 -2.52 23.21
CA ASP A 238 -13.59 -3.31 22.30
C ASP A 238 -14.30 -4.47 23.04
N THR A 239 -15.45 -4.89 22.53
CA THR A 239 -16.31 -5.95 23.11
C THR A 239 -16.21 -7.29 22.38
N TYR A 240 -15.39 -7.36 21.33
CA TYR A 240 -15.14 -8.54 20.53
C TYR A 240 -14.52 -9.67 21.37
N HIS A 241 -14.98 -10.89 21.08
CA HIS A 241 -14.48 -12.13 21.64
C HIS A 241 -14.48 -13.22 20.58
N ARG A 242 -13.39 -14.01 20.48
CA ARG A 242 -13.27 -15.06 19.45
C ARG A 242 -14.29 -16.20 19.58
N ASN A 243 -14.84 -16.43 20.78
CA ASN A 243 -15.86 -17.44 21.04
C ASN A 243 -16.56 -17.21 22.39
N GLU A 244 -17.62 -17.99 22.64
CA GLU A 244 -18.41 -17.91 23.86
C GLU A 244 -17.63 -18.21 25.15
N GLN A 245 -16.65 -19.12 25.10
CA GLN A 245 -15.89 -19.48 26.30
C GLN A 245 -15.02 -18.31 26.76
N VAL A 246 -14.39 -17.61 25.82
CA VAL A 246 -13.61 -16.40 26.09
C VAL A 246 -14.52 -15.26 26.54
N ALA A 247 -15.67 -15.08 25.89
CA ALA A 247 -16.66 -14.09 26.28
C ALA A 247 -17.16 -14.30 27.73
N LYS A 248 -17.49 -15.54 28.12
CA LYS A 248 -17.90 -15.86 29.50
C LYS A 248 -16.88 -15.44 30.55
N ARG A 249 -15.59 -15.46 30.20
CA ARG A 249 -14.51 -15.10 31.11
C ARG A 249 -14.24 -13.60 31.16
N TRP A 250 -14.24 -12.94 30.00
CA TRP A 250 -13.70 -11.58 29.85
C TRP A 250 -14.72 -10.51 29.51
N LYS A 251 -16.01 -10.86 29.38
CA LYS A 251 -17.08 -9.89 29.14
C LYS A 251 -17.04 -8.78 30.21
N GLY A 252 -17.11 -7.54 29.74
CA GLY A 252 -17.09 -6.34 30.60
C GLY A 252 -15.73 -5.95 31.18
N HIS A 253 -14.65 -6.68 30.86
CA HIS A 253 -13.29 -6.33 31.28
C HIS A 253 -12.52 -5.76 30.09
N PRO A 254 -11.93 -4.56 30.15
CA PRO A 254 -11.04 -4.06 29.09
C PRO A 254 -9.90 -5.03 28.79
N ALA A 255 -9.33 -4.93 27.58
CA ALA A 255 -8.10 -5.65 27.28
C ALA A 255 -6.98 -5.14 28.21
N GLN A 256 -6.12 -6.05 28.64
CA GLN A 256 -4.96 -5.76 29.49
C GLN A 256 -3.66 -5.79 28.68
N VAL A 257 -3.71 -6.32 27.46
CA VAL A 257 -2.63 -6.29 26.49
C VAL A 257 -3.22 -5.94 25.13
N VAL A 258 -2.64 -4.96 24.46
CA VAL A 258 -3.02 -4.55 23.11
C VAL A 258 -1.77 -4.50 22.23
N TRP A 259 -1.83 -5.16 21.08
CA TRP A 259 -0.86 -5.00 20.02
C TRP A 259 -1.50 -4.32 18.83
N LEU A 260 -0.82 -3.32 18.26
CA LEU A 260 -1.20 -2.75 16.98
C LEU A 260 -0.13 -3.06 15.93
N PHE A 261 -0.59 -3.48 14.75
CA PHE A 261 0.23 -3.66 13.55
C PHE A 261 -0.27 -2.66 12.51
N VAL A 262 0.47 -1.57 12.33
CA VAL A 262 0.03 -0.44 11.50
C VAL A 262 0.62 -0.57 10.10
N ALA A 263 -0.23 -0.45 9.08
CA ALA A 263 0.11 -0.56 7.66
C ALA A 263 -0.39 0.68 6.90
N ALA A 264 0.22 0.98 5.76
CA ALA A 264 -0.18 2.13 4.95
C ALA A 264 -1.34 1.83 3.98
N ASP A 265 -1.47 0.57 3.58
CA ASP A 265 -2.45 0.11 2.60
C ASP A 265 -2.71 -1.41 2.74
N SER A 266 -3.63 -1.92 1.91
CA SER A 266 -3.98 -3.34 1.87
C SER A 266 -2.82 -4.25 1.47
N ARG A 267 -1.85 -3.75 0.69
CA ARG A 267 -0.66 -4.52 0.30
C ARG A 267 0.22 -4.74 1.51
N ASP A 268 0.52 -3.68 2.26
CA ASP A 268 1.33 -3.75 3.47
C ASP A 268 0.69 -4.66 4.54
N LEU A 269 -0.65 -4.65 4.67
CA LEU A 269 -1.37 -5.59 5.53
C LEU A 269 -1.09 -7.05 5.16
N ARG A 270 -1.14 -7.39 3.87
CA ARG A 270 -0.96 -8.78 3.39
C ARG A 270 0.49 -9.24 3.47
N THR A 271 1.43 -8.39 3.08
CA THR A 271 2.86 -8.72 3.12
C THR A 271 3.46 -8.58 4.52
N HIS A 272 2.65 -8.21 5.51
CA HIS A 272 3.08 -7.96 6.89
C HIS A 272 4.21 -6.91 6.95
N ASN A 273 4.18 -5.95 6.02
CA ASN A 273 5.15 -4.86 5.91
C ASN A 273 4.71 -3.67 6.76
N TRP A 274 4.88 -3.81 8.07
CA TRP A 274 4.40 -2.82 9.03
C TRP A 274 5.17 -1.51 8.94
N LEU A 275 4.45 -0.38 9.00
CA LEU A 275 5.03 0.94 9.25
C LEU A 275 5.55 1.03 10.70
N VAL A 276 4.70 0.57 11.62
CA VAL A 276 4.95 0.62 13.05
C VAL A 276 4.23 -0.54 13.73
N ARG A 277 4.86 -1.09 14.75
CA ARG A 277 4.28 -2.08 15.66
C ARG A 277 4.26 -1.51 17.06
N THR A 278 3.20 -1.76 17.81
CA THR A 278 3.09 -1.26 19.17
C THR A 278 2.66 -2.34 20.14
N GLU A 279 3.05 -2.16 21.40
CA GLU A 279 2.65 -2.99 22.52
C GLU A 279 2.27 -2.13 23.71
N TRP A 280 1.03 -2.28 24.15
CA TRP A 280 0.57 -1.74 25.42
C TRP A 280 0.23 -2.89 26.36
N ILE A 281 0.69 -2.78 27.61
CA ILE A 281 0.44 -3.77 28.67
C ILE A 281 0.03 -3.00 29.92
N ASP A 282 -1.16 -3.32 30.42
CA ASP A 282 -1.71 -2.76 31.66
C ASP A 282 -0.68 -2.93 32.81
N PRO A 283 -0.24 -1.83 33.44
CA PRO A 283 0.69 -1.88 34.58
C PRO A 283 0.18 -2.71 35.76
N ALA A 284 -1.13 -2.90 35.90
CA ALA A 284 -1.75 -3.72 36.95
C ALA A 284 -1.76 -5.23 36.62
N LEU A 285 -1.43 -5.63 35.39
CA LEU A 285 -1.40 -7.05 35.01
C LEU A 285 -0.30 -7.80 35.78
N ASP A 286 -0.67 -8.95 36.37
CA ASP A 286 0.25 -9.87 37.06
C ASP A 286 1.49 -10.11 36.18
N PRO A 287 2.72 -9.86 36.68
CA PRO A 287 3.95 -10.04 35.91
C PRO A 287 4.10 -11.41 35.24
N ARG A 288 3.54 -12.47 35.84
CA ARG A 288 3.57 -13.84 35.28
C ARG A 288 2.66 -14.02 34.07
N MET A 289 1.68 -13.12 33.92
CA MET A 289 0.71 -13.11 32.82
C MET A 289 1.09 -12.09 31.74
N ARG A 290 2.23 -11.40 31.86
CA ARG A 290 2.72 -10.47 30.84
C ARG A 290 3.37 -11.24 29.68
N PRO A 291 3.18 -10.79 28.43
CA PRO A 291 3.94 -11.34 27.31
C PRO A 291 5.41 -10.92 27.39
N LEU A 292 6.25 -11.54 26.55
CA LEU A 292 7.60 -11.04 26.30
C LEU A 292 7.51 -9.66 25.66
N ARG A 293 8.20 -8.69 26.24
CA ARG A 293 8.20 -7.31 25.76
C ARG A 293 8.85 -7.20 24.38
N MET A 294 8.31 -6.33 23.55
CA MET A 294 8.98 -5.90 22.32
C MET A 294 10.20 -5.03 22.63
N GLU A 295 11.21 -5.04 21.75
CA GLU A 295 12.34 -4.11 21.79
C GLU A 295 11.90 -2.72 21.28
N ALA A 296 11.11 -2.02 22.10
CA ALA A 296 10.62 -0.69 21.80
C ALA A 296 11.77 0.32 21.73
N VAL A 297 11.81 1.10 20.65
CA VAL A 297 12.76 2.20 20.46
C VAL A 297 12.20 3.53 20.97
N GLU A 298 10.89 3.59 21.21
CA GLU A 298 10.17 4.77 21.68
C GLU A 298 9.00 4.37 22.58
N TYR A 299 8.60 5.26 23.49
CA TYR A 299 7.42 5.10 24.34
C TYR A 299 6.46 6.28 24.21
N ILE A 300 5.17 5.98 24.04
CA ILE A 300 4.08 6.93 24.04
C ILE A 300 3.23 6.68 25.30
N GLY A 301 3.57 7.32 26.41
CA GLY A 301 3.06 6.89 27.72
C GLY A 301 3.56 5.48 28.01
N ASP A 302 2.64 4.55 28.30
CA ASP A 302 2.96 3.13 28.55
C ASP A 302 2.95 2.25 27.28
N ILE A 303 2.78 2.85 26.10
CA ILE A 303 2.76 2.14 24.82
C ILE A 303 4.20 2.09 24.28
N GLY A 304 4.76 0.88 24.18
CA GLY A 304 6.04 0.65 23.50
C GLY A 304 5.85 0.66 21.98
N VAL A 305 6.76 1.33 21.27
CA VAL A 305 6.67 1.57 19.82
C VAL A 305 7.94 1.07 19.12
N VAL A 306 7.75 0.33 18.03
CA VAL A 306 8.80 -0.15 17.13
C VAL A 306 8.54 0.37 15.72
N TRP A 307 9.39 1.32 15.28
CA TRP A 307 9.40 1.82 13.92
C TRP A 307 10.15 0.87 13.00
N GLU A 308 9.60 0.55 11.83
CA GLU A 308 10.25 -0.35 10.89
C GLU A 308 11.21 0.44 9.97
N GLU A 309 12.51 0.40 10.28
CA GLU A 309 13.53 1.17 9.55
C GLU A 309 13.63 0.78 8.07
N GLY A 310 13.42 -0.49 7.73
CA GLY A 310 13.48 -1.02 6.36
C GLY A 310 12.15 -1.01 5.60
N TYR A 311 11.15 -0.27 6.08
CA TYR A 311 9.80 -0.29 5.50
C TYR A 311 9.79 0.09 4.00
N VAL A 312 10.55 1.12 3.61
CA VAL A 312 10.55 1.66 2.24
C VAL A 312 11.18 0.66 1.27
N GLU A 313 12.29 0.06 1.66
CA GLU A 313 13.03 -0.95 0.90
C GLU A 313 12.20 -2.20 0.72
N LYS A 314 11.56 -2.69 1.79
CA LYS A 314 10.63 -3.83 1.72
C LYS A 314 9.45 -3.53 0.80
N ARG A 315 8.86 -2.33 0.89
CA ARG A 315 7.75 -1.93 0.01
C ARG A 315 8.15 -1.87 -1.46
N LYS A 316 9.36 -1.40 -1.75
CA LYS A 316 9.94 -1.43 -3.10
C LYS A 316 10.12 -2.87 -3.58
N TYR A 317 10.73 -3.72 -2.75
CA TYR A 317 10.92 -5.14 -3.04
C TYR A 317 9.60 -5.84 -3.37
N TYR A 318 8.58 -5.70 -2.50
CA TYR A 318 7.27 -6.30 -2.72
C TYR A 318 6.63 -5.83 -4.03
N ARG A 319 6.78 -4.55 -4.39
CA ARG A 319 6.27 -4.01 -5.64
C ARG A 319 6.97 -4.60 -6.86
N GLU A 320 8.29 -4.74 -6.82
CA GLU A 320 9.10 -5.24 -7.94
C GLU A 320 8.97 -6.76 -8.14
N HIS A 321 8.64 -7.50 -7.09
CA HIS A 321 8.55 -8.97 -7.11
C HIS A 321 7.10 -9.50 -7.13
N THR A 322 6.10 -8.61 -7.18
CA THR A 322 4.70 -9.01 -7.43
C THR A 322 4.48 -9.20 -8.91
N ALA A 323 4.09 -10.41 -9.31
CA ALA A 323 3.79 -10.70 -10.71
C ALA A 323 2.42 -10.17 -11.13
N SER A 324 2.22 -10.07 -12.46
CA SER A 324 0.88 -9.84 -13.01
C SER A 324 -0.04 -11.04 -12.74
N LYS A 325 -1.35 -10.81 -12.69
CA LYS A 325 -2.36 -11.87 -12.51
C LYS A 325 -2.21 -13.01 -13.51
N GLY A 326 -2.04 -12.69 -14.80
CA GLY A 326 -1.90 -13.71 -15.84
C GLY A 326 -0.64 -14.55 -15.68
N GLU A 327 0.50 -13.92 -15.38
CA GLU A 327 1.76 -14.63 -15.15
C GLU A 327 1.69 -15.50 -13.89
N PHE A 328 1.19 -14.94 -12.79
CA PHE A 328 1.11 -15.64 -11.51
C PHE A 328 0.19 -16.86 -11.61
N LEU A 329 -1.03 -16.68 -12.12
CA LEU A 329 -2.00 -17.78 -12.26
C LEU A 329 -1.51 -18.85 -13.24
N GLY A 330 -0.84 -18.46 -14.33
CA GLY A 330 -0.27 -19.43 -15.28
C GLY A 330 0.76 -20.36 -14.62
N LYS A 331 1.58 -19.84 -13.69
CA LYS A 331 2.56 -20.66 -12.94
C LYS A 331 1.90 -21.48 -11.84
N LEU A 332 1.01 -20.87 -11.06
CA LEU A 332 0.37 -21.53 -9.92
C LEU A 332 -0.60 -22.64 -10.36
N ASP A 333 -1.43 -22.41 -11.38
CA ASP A 333 -2.38 -23.40 -11.87
C ASP A 333 -1.67 -24.68 -12.35
N ALA A 334 -0.56 -24.54 -13.07
CA ALA A 334 0.24 -25.68 -13.52
C ALA A 334 0.80 -26.52 -12.34
N LEU A 335 1.15 -25.86 -11.24
CA LEU A 335 1.64 -26.53 -10.04
C LEU A 335 0.49 -27.21 -9.28
N VAL A 336 -0.64 -26.51 -9.12
CA VAL A 336 -1.86 -27.03 -8.50
C VAL A 336 -2.38 -28.26 -9.22
N GLU A 337 -2.46 -28.25 -10.55
CA GLU A 337 -2.95 -29.39 -11.34
C GLU A 337 -2.15 -30.66 -11.05
N ARG A 338 -0.81 -30.54 -11.02
CA ARG A 338 0.08 -31.66 -10.69
C ARG A 338 -0.08 -32.11 -9.24
N ALA A 339 -0.18 -31.18 -8.30
CA ALA A 339 -0.40 -31.48 -6.89
C ALA A 339 -1.72 -32.23 -6.66
N LEU A 340 -2.79 -31.86 -7.38
CA LEU A 340 -4.08 -32.55 -7.30
C LEU A 340 -4.01 -33.99 -7.80
N VAL A 341 -3.29 -34.23 -8.90
CA VAL A 341 -3.08 -35.59 -9.43
C VAL A 341 -2.32 -36.47 -8.43
N ALA A 342 -1.21 -35.95 -7.87
CA ALA A 342 -0.43 -36.67 -6.87
C ALA A 342 -1.23 -36.91 -5.58
N GLY A 343 -1.99 -35.92 -5.13
CA GLY A 343 -2.84 -36.02 -3.95
C GLY A 343 -3.95 -37.05 -4.08
N GLU A 344 -4.56 -37.14 -5.27
CA GLU A 344 -5.55 -38.17 -5.56
C GLU A 344 -4.92 -39.57 -5.58
N ALA A 345 -3.70 -39.72 -6.11
CA ALA A 345 -2.97 -40.98 -6.06
C ALA A 345 -2.66 -41.42 -4.61
N VAL A 346 -2.20 -40.49 -3.75
CA VAL A 346 -1.98 -40.75 -2.32
C VAL A 346 -3.28 -41.17 -1.64
N ARG A 347 -4.38 -40.46 -1.90
CA ARG A 347 -5.70 -40.76 -1.34
C ARG A 347 -6.18 -42.16 -1.74
N GLN A 348 -6.00 -42.55 -3.00
CA GLN A 348 -6.36 -43.89 -3.50
C GLN A 348 -5.52 -44.98 -2.85
N ALA A 349 -4.19 -44.81 -2.77
CA ALA A 349 -3.31 -45.76 -2.09
C ALA A 349 -3.70 -45.94 -0.61
N PHE A 350 -4.01 -44.83 0.08
CA PHE A 350 -4.46 -44.88 1.47
C PHE A 350 -5.81 -45.58 1.65
N ALA A 351 -6.76 -45.35 0.74
CA ALA A 351 -8.05 -46.05 0.76
C ALA A 351 -7.90 -47.57 0.55
N LEU A 352 -6.97 -48.01 -0.32
CA LEU A 352 -6.64 -49.43 -0.49
C LEU A 352 -6.04 -50.04 0.77
N TYR A 353 -5.19 -49.28 1.48
CA TYR A 353 -4.61 -49.70 2.75
C TYR A 353 -5.68 -49.82 3.85
N GLU A 354 -6.56 -48.82 3.99
CA GLU A 354 -7.67 -48.88 4.96
C GLU A 354 -8.67 -50.00 4.64
N GLY A 355 -8.86 -50.32 3.36
CA GLY A 355 -9.65 -51.46 2.89
C GLY A 355 -8.96 -52.82 3.08
N GLY A 356 -7.69 -52.86 3.51
CA GLY A 356 -6.91 -54.08 3.69
C GLY A 356 -6.43 -54.73 2.39
N THR A 357 -6.54 -54.04 1.25
CA THR A 357 -6.11 -54.54 -0.07
C THR A 357 -4.59 -54.48 -0.23
N ILE A 358 -3.94 -53.48 0.36
CA ILE A 358 -2.49 -53.36 0.44
C ILE A 358 -2.03 -53.26 1.89
N ASP A 359 -0.81 -53.70 2.16
CA ASP A 359 -0.18 -53.54 3.47
C ASP A 359 0.58 -52.19 3.63
N GLU A 360 1.08 -51.94 4.83
CA GLU A 360 1.83 -50.71 5.15
C GLU A 360 3.14 -50.58 4.35
N THR A 361 3.78 -51.70 3.98
CA THR A 361 5.01 -51.69 3.20
C THR A 361 4.72 -51.23 1.78
N GLN A 362 3.64 -51.73 1.20
CA GLN A 362 3.15 -51.32 -0.12
C GLN A 362 2.68 -49.86 -0.13
N LEU A 363 1.93 -49.43 0.90
CA LEU A 363 1.54 -48.02 1.06
C LEU A 363 2.78 -47.11 1.16
N THR A 364 3.76 -47.50 1.99
CA THR A 364 5.02 -46.76 2.14
C THR A 364 5.73 -46.63 0.79
N ALA A 365 5.81 -47.72 0.01
CA ALA A 365 6.47 -47.71 -1.28
C ALA A 365 5.79 -46.75 -2.26
N GLU A 366 4.46 -46.74 -2.32
CA GLU A 366 3.70 -45.81 -3.18
C GLU A 366 3.88 -44.35 -2.76
N VAL A 367 3.77 -44.05 -1.46
CA VAL A 367 4.00 -42.68 -0.96
C VAL A 367 5.43 -42.23 -1.26
N ARG A 368 6.43 -43.09 -1.02
CA ARG A 368 7.85 -42.78 -1.33
C ARG A 368 8.11 -42.58 -2.81
N ARG A 369 7.39 -43.29 -3.69
CA ARG A 369 7.47 -43.09 -5.14
C ARG A 369 6.99 -41.69 -5.54
N LEU A 370 5.98 -41.16 -4.86
CA LEU A 370 5.41 -39.82 -5.09
C LEU A 370 6.17 -38.71 -4.36
N SER A 371 6.93 -39.03 -3.30
CA SER A 371 7.66 -38.06 -2.48
C SER A 371 8.54 -37.07 -3.26
N PRO A 372 9.34 -37.47 -4.27
CA PRO A 372 10.15 -36.52 -5.04
C PRO A 372 9.28 -35.47 -5.73
N GLU A 373 8.18 -35.90 -6.37
CA GLU A 373 7.28 -34.99 -7.07
C GLU A 373 6.56 -34.03 -6.10
N ILE A 374 6.14 -34.54 -4.94
CA ILE A 374 5.52 -33.72 -3.89
C ILE A 374 6.51 -32.71 -3.31
N GLY A 375 7.78 -33.10 -3.18
CA GLY A 375 8.87 -32.19 -2.79
C GLY A 375 9.09 -31.08 -3.81
N ASP A 376 9.06 -31.42 -5.10
CA ASP A 376 9.18 -30.44 -6.19
C ASP A 376 8.02 -29.43 -6.17
N PHE A 377 6.80 -29.83 -5.80
CA PHE A 377 5.68 -28.89 -5.66
C PHE A 377 5.93 -27.88 -4.54
N LEU A 378 6.41 -28.33 -3.39
CA LEU A 378 6.66 -27.47 -2.24
C LEU A 378 7.79 -26.47 -2.52
N LEU A 379 8.86 -26.92 -3.18
CA LEU A 379 9.95 -26.04 -3.61
C LEU A 379 9.45 -25.06 -4.68
N GLY A 380 8.80 -25.57 -5.72
CA GLY A 380 8.29 -24.76 -6.82
C GLY A 380 7.25 -23.72 -6.37
N SER A 381 6.46 -24.01 -5.33
CA SER A 381 5.48 -23.08 -4.78
C SER A 381 6.15 -21.97 -3.95
N GLY A 382 7.32 -22.24 -3.36
CA GLY A 382 8.15 -21.24 -2.69
C GLY A 382 8.94 -20.33 -3.65
N ASP A 383 9.21 -20.81 -4.87
CA ASP A 383 9.94 -20.07 -5.92
C ASP A 383 9.02 -19.17 -6.77
N LEU A 384 7.71 -19.15 -6.51
CA LEU A 384 6.77 -18.29 -7.23
C LEU A 384 7.02 -16.81 -6.89
N PRO A 385 6.80 -15.89 -7.86
CA PRO A 385 6.73 -14.47 -7.55
C PRO A 385 5.55 -14.19 -6.61
N LEU A 386 5.53 -13.03 -5.98
CA LEU A 386 4.47 -12.70 -5.03
C LEU A 386 3.11 -12.60 -5.74
N PRO A 387 2.02 -13.11 -5.11
CA PRO A 387 0.69 -13.06 -5.69
C PRO A 387 0.18 -11.61 -5.79
N PRO A 388 -0.52 -11.25 -6.88
CA PRO A 388 -1.31 -10.02 -6.91
C PRO A 388 -2.48 -10.09 -5.90
N GLU A 389 -3.06 -8.93 -5.63
CA GLU A 389 -4.06 -8.75 -4.56
C GLU A 389 -5.24 -9.71 -4.64
N ASP A 390 -5.79 -9.91 -5.83
CA ASP A 390 -6.96 -10.74 -6.05
C ASP A 390 -6.64 -12.24 -5.98
N ALA A 391 -5.39 -12.65 -6.18
CA ALA A 391 -4.95 -14.05 -6.17
C ALA A 391 -4.40 -14.54 -4.81
N HIS A 392 -4.33 -13.68 -3.80
CA HIS A 392 -3.72 -14.00 -2.51
C HIS A 392 -4.38 -15.18 -1.79
N GLU A 393 -5.70 -15.20 -1.69
CA GLU A 393 -6.43 -16.31 -1.02
C GLU A 393 -6.31 -17.63 -1.79
N TYR A 394 -6.25 -17.56 -3.12
CA TYR A 394 -6.05 -18.71 -3.98
C TYR A 394 -4.64 -19.30 -3.77
N ASP A 395 -3.59 -18.46 -3.77
CA ASP A 395 -2.23 -18.86 -3.42
C ASP A 395 -2.14 -19.48 -2.03
N ALA A 396 -2.62 -18.79 -1.00
CA ALA A 396 -2.59 -19.30 0.38
C ALA A 396 -3.27 -20.67 0.53
N THR A 397 -4.39 -20.87 -0.19
CA THR A 397 -5.10 -22.15 -0.21
C THR A 397 -4.30 -23.23 -0.95
N ALA A 398 -3.66 -22.89 -2.08
CA ALA A 398 -2.80 -23.80 -2.83
C ALA A 398 -1.57 -24.24 -2.01
N GLN A 399 -0.88 -23.30 -1.36
CA GLN A 399 0.25 -23.59 -0.47
C GLN A 399 -0.17 -24.50 0.69
N THR A 400 -1.34 -24.27 1.28
CA THR A 400 -1.92 -25.12 2.33
C THR A 400 -2.17 -26.55 1.81
N LEU A 401 -2.75 -26.68 0.62
CA LEU A 401 -3.02 -27.97 -0.02
C LEU A 401 -1.72 -28.76 -0.26
N ILE A 402 -0.69 -28.10 -0.79
CA ILE A 402 0.64 -28.72 -1.03
C ILE A 402 1.29 -29.11 0.29
N GLY A 403 1.17 -28.26 1.32
CA GLY A 403 1.68 -28.54 2.67
C GLY A 403 1.08 -29.82 3.28
N TRP A 404 -0.22 -30.06 3.10
CA TRP A 404 -0.85 -31.31 3.56
C TRP A 404 -0.32 -32.55 2.84
N LEU A 405 -0.07 -32.46 1.52
CA LEU A 405 0.55 -33.56 0.77
C LEU A 405 1.96 -33.85 1.26
N HIS A 406 2.77 -32.81 1.44
CA HIS A 406 4.13 -32.95 1.95
C HIS A 406 4.15 -33.54 3.38
N ASN A 407 3.20 -33.18 4.24
CA ASN A 407 3.09 -33.79 5.56
C ASN A 407 2.91 -35.32 5.51
N ILE A 408 2.13 -35.83 4.54
CA ILE A 408 1.94 -37.27 4.35
C ILE A 408 3.26 -37.95 4.00
N THR A 409 4.07 -37.35 3.12
CA THR A 409 5.37 -37.93 2.74
C THR A 409 6.33 -38.01 3.94
N LEU A 410 6.28 -37.02 4.84
CA LEU A 410 7.07 -37.02 6.07
C LEU A 410 6.70 -38.17 7.01
N TYR A 411 5.42 -38.55 7.10
CA TYR A 411 4.99 -39.66 7.93
C TYR A 411 5.58 -40.99 7.46
N TYR A 412 5.65 -41.21 6.15
CA TYR A 412 6.14 -42.45 5.53
C TYR A 412 7.63 -42.42 5.12
N SER A 413 8.33 -41.33 5.44
CA SER A 413 9.80 -41.25 5.38
C SER A 413 10.46 -42.21 6.37
N GLU A 414 11.76 -42.50 6.19
CA GLU A 414 12.54 -43.34 7.12
C GLU A 414 12.47 -42.78 8.55
N ARG A 415 12.77 -41.48 8.70
CA ARG A 415 12.67 -40.77 9.98
C ARG A 415 11.25 -40.80 10.55
N GLY A 416 10.24 -40.69 9.70
CA GLY A 416 8.83 -40.78 10.10
C GLY A 416 8.48 -42.14 10.71
N GLN A 417 9.04 -43.21 10.14
CA GLN A 417 8.86 -44.58 10.62
C GLN A 417 9.61 -44.86 11.92
N GLU A 418 10.78 -44.25 12.14
CA GLU A 418 11.54 -44.34 13.39
C GLU A 418 10.84 -43.61 14.55
N MET A 419 10.30 -42.43 14.30
CA MET A 419 9.75 -41.57 15.36
C MET A 419 8.32 -41.93 15.78
N ARG A 420 7.56 -42.69 14.96
CA ARG A 420 6.13 -42.90 15.16
C ARG A 420 5.73 -44.34 14.88
N SER A 421 4.79 -44.86 15.66
CA SER A 421 4.17 -46.16 15.39
C SER A 421 3.33 -46.13 14.10
N GLN A 422 3.06 -47.30 13.54
CA GLN A 422 2.18 -47.44 12.36
C GLN A 422 0.79 -46.83 12.59
N SER A 423 0.18 -47.07 13.75
CA SER A 423 -1.14 -46.52 14.08
C SER A 423 -1.14 -45.00 14.16
N ALA A 424 -0.07 -44.41 14.70
CA ALA A 424 0.08 -42.95 14.76
C ALA A 424 0.27 -42.34 13.36
N ARG A 425 1.08 -42.98 12.48
CA ARG A 425 1.25 -42.53 11.10
C ARG A 425 -0.06 -42.59 10.31
N ALA A 426 -0.77 -43.71 10.38
CA ALA A 426 -2.06 -43.87 9.71
C ALA A 426 -3.09 -42.83 10.19
N TYR A 427 -3.14 -42.54 11.50
CA TYR A 427 -3.99 -41.48 12.04
C TYR A 427 -3.64 -40.11 11.45
N LEU A 428 -2.37 -39.72 11.48
CA LEU A 428 -1.92 -38.42 10.96
C LEU A 428 -2.15 -38.29 9.44
N ALA A 429 -1.88 -39.36 8.69
CA ALA A 429 -2.13 -39.40 7.25
C ALA A 429 -3.62 -39.24 6.92
N ARG A 430 -4.51 -39.88 7.69
CA ARG A 430 -5.95 -39.73 7.54
C ARG A 430 -6.40 -38.29 7.75
N GLU A 431 -5.94 -37.64 8.81
CA GLU A 431 -6.28 -36.23 9.07
C GLU A 431 -5.72 -35.33 7.95
N ALA A 432 -4.47 -35.52 7.54
CA ALA A 432 -3.88 -34.75 6.44
C ALA A 432 -4.62 -34.95 5.11
N ILE A 433 -5.10 -36.15 4.79
CA ILE A 433 -5.93 -36.43 3.60
C ILE A 433 -7.27 -35.70 3.68
N LYS A 434 -7.91 -35.69 4.86
CA LYS A 434 -9.16 -34.97 5.09
C LYS A 434 -8.98 -33.45 4.91
N ASP A 435 -7.89 -32.91 5.45
CA ASP A 435 -7.56 -31.49 5.30
C ASP A 435 -7.19 -31.14 3.85
N PHE A 436 -6.47 -32.02 3.14
CA PHE A 436 -6.24 -31.91 1.70
C PHE A 436 -7.55 -31.85 0.91
N CYS A 437 -8.51 -32.73 1.18
CA CYS A 437 -9.81 -32.72 0.50
C CYS A 437 -10.60 -31.44 0.78
N SER A 438 -10.55 -30.94 2.02
CA SER A 438 -11.20 -29.68 2.41
C SER A 438 -10.54 -28.47 1.73
N ALA A 439 -9.21 -28.46 1.68
CA ALA A 439 -8.44 -27.43 0.98
C ALA A 439 -8.73 -27.43 -0.52
N ARG A 440 -8.90 -28.61 -1.15
CA ARG A 440 -9.28 -28.72 -2.57
C ARG A 440 -10.63 -28.06 -2.86
N GLN A 441 -11.64 -28.29 -2.03
CA GLN A 441 -12.96 -27.66 -2.20
C GLN A 441 -12.86 -26.13 -2.06
N ARG A 442 -12.10 -25.64 -1.08
CA ARG A 442 -11.85 -24.21 -0.92
C ARG A 442 -11.11 -23.64 -2.14
N LEU A 443 -10.14 -24.38 -2.67
CA LEU A 443 -9.33 -23.97 -3.81
C LEU A 443 -10.19 -23.75 -5.07
N GLU A 444 -11.15 -24.64 -5.33
CA GLU A 444 -12.11 -24.49 -6.42
C GLU A 444 -12.93 -23.19 -6.27
N LEU A 445 -13.44 -22.91 -5.06
CA LEU A 445 -14.19 -21.69 -4.77
C LEU A 445 -13.33 -20.43 -4.94
N GLU A 446 -12.09 -20.43 -4.45
CA GLU A 446 -11.19 -19.29 -4.64
C GLU A 446 -10.82 -19.10 -6.12
N ARG A 447 -10.69 -20.18 -6.90
CA ARG A 447 -10.42 -20.08 -8.35
C ARG A 447 -11.61 -19.49 -9.11
N GLU A 448 -12.83 -19.77 -8.69
CA GLU A 448 -14.04 -19.18 -9.29
C GLU A 448 -14.13 -17.67 -9.09
N LYS A 449 -13.72 -17.14 -7.93
CA LYS A 449 -13.66 -15.69 -7.67
C LYS A 449 -12.70 -14.93 -8.59
N LEU A 450 -11.77 -15.65 -9.22
CA LEU A 450 -10.75 -15.08 -10.10
C LEU A 450 -11.16 -15.02 -11.57
N ARG A 451 -12.28 -15.64 -11.95
CA ARG A 451 -12.89 -15.60 -13.28
C ARG A 451 -13.77 -14.36 -13.41
#